data_AF-A0A0C2A535-F1
#
_entry.id   AF-A0A0C2A535-F1
#
_cell.length_a   1.000
_cell.length_b   1.000
_cell.length_c   1.000
_cell.angle_alpha   90.00
_cell.angle_beta   90.00
_cell.angle_gamma   90.00
#
_symmetry.space_group_name_H-M   'P 1'
#
loop_
_entity.id
_entity.type
_entity.pdbx_description
1 polymer ?
#
loop_
_entity_poly.entity_id
_entity_poly.type
_entity_poly.pdbx_seq_one_letter_code
_entity_poly.pdbx_strand_id
1 'polypeptide(L)'
;MAEPSVPSDDPPGPTDAQRNAMGVRVLVIIGVTLVVLMVVFGRATSKGYDQFTAYQDATLKDPDNPPRWTTEALDVDGCVDASLAWIEACPGVSSWCESSLPDVMGQCLDTQYRGAYCASVGDAVRSTRFGFDECSARYDQIKGRYARRYAKKHCSLIFRVIAGYCEPTGG
;
A
#
# COMPACT_ATOMS: atom_id res chain seq x y z
N MET A 1 40.86 49.16 50.45
CA MET A 1 41.07 48.08 49.47
C MET A 1 39.86 48.10 48.56
N ALA A 2 40.00 48.59 47.33
CA ALA A 2 38.93 48.64 46.34
C ALA A 2 39.30 47.66 45.23
N GLU A 3 38.44 46.68 44.96
CA GLU A 3 38.59 45.77 43.82
C GLU A 3 38.43 46.57 42.51
N PRO A 4 39.33 46.41 41.53
CA PRO A 4 39.12 46.99 40.22
C PRO A 4 37.99 46.24 39.51
N SER A 5 36.88 46.93 39.28
CA SER A 5 35.80 46.45 38.43
C SER A 5 36.30 46.30 36.99
N VAL A 6 36.37 45.07 36.50
CA VAL A 6 36.67 44.76 35.09
C VAL A 6 35.49 45.25 34.23
N PRO A 7 35.71 46.11 33.22
CA PRO A 7 34.67 46.45 32.27
C PRO A 7 34.32 45.19 31.47
N SER A 8 33.07 44.75 31.57
CA SER A 8 32.51 43.74 30.67
C SER A 8 32.23 44.40 29.33
N ASP A 9 33.23 44.42 28.46
CA ASP A 9 33.11 44.75 27.03
C ASP A 9 32.40 43.57 26.32
N ASP A 10 31.11 43.38 26.60
CA ASP A 10 30.29 42.51 25.75
C ASP A 10 30.04 43.25 24.42
N PRO A 11 30.42 42.68 23.27
CA PRO A 11 30.19 43.32 21.99
C PRO A 11 28.69 43.58 21.80
N PRO A 12 28.30 44.74 21.23
CA PRO A 12 26.90 45.07 21.03
C PRO A 12 26.23 43.98 20.20
N GLY A 13 25.19 43.38 20.77
CA GLY A 13 24.41 42.34 20.10
C GLY A 13 23.76 42.85 18.81
N PRO A 14 23.33 41.94 17.91
CA PRO A 14 22.78 42.32 16.61
C PRO A 14 21.54 43.22 16.78
N THR A 15 21.48 44.28 15.98
CA THR A 15 20.38 45.25 15.99
C THR A 15 19.07 44.61 15.53
N ASP A 16 17.92 45.18 15.89
CA ASP A 16 16.62 44.63 15.50
C ASP A 16 16.45 44.50 13.98
N ALA A 17 17.04 45.43 13.21
CA ALA A 17 17.08 45.34 11.76
C ALA A 17 17.89 44.13 11.26
N GLN A 18 19.02 43.80 11.90
CA GLN A 18 19.81 42.61 11.59
C GLN A 18 19.09 41.33 11.99
N ARG A 19 18.41 41.30 13.14
CA ARG A 19 17.58 40.17 13.58
C ARG A 19 16.41 39.91 12.62
N ASN A 20 15.73 40.97 12.19
CA ASN A 20 14.64 40.88 11.22
C ASN A 20 15.14 40.42 9.84
N ALA A 21 16.28 40.93 9.36
CA ALA A 21 16.87 40.47 8.10
C ALA A 21 17.31 39.00 8.16
N MET A 22 17.86 38.54 9.29
CA MET A 22 18.17 37.12 9.51
C MET A 22 16.89 36.27 9.56
N GLY A 23 15.86 36.73 10.28
CA GLY A 23 14.56 36.04 10.35
C GLY A 23 13.89 35.88 8.99
N VAL A 24 13.87 36.95 8.18
CA VAL A 24 13.34 36.91 6.81
C VAL A 24 14.14 35.95 5.93
N ARG A 25 15.48 35.94 6.01
CA ARG A 25 16.31 35.00 5.25
C ARG A 25 16.03 33.55 5.63
N VAL A 26 15.90 33.25 6.92
CA VAL A 26 15.56 31.91 7.41
C VAL A 26 14.18 31.48 6.90
N LEU A 27 13.18 32.35 6.99
CA LEU A 27 11.82 32.06 6.47
C LEU A 27 11.81 31.81 4.96
N VAL A 28 12.59 32.59 4.19
CA VAL A 28 12.74 32.37 2.74
C VAL A 28 13.38 31.01 2.46
N ILE A 29 14.44 30.65 3.17
CA ILE A 29 15.10 29.35 2.98
C ILE A 29 14.16 28.20 3.31
N ILE A 30 13.42 28.28 4.42
CA ILE A 30 12.42 27.28 4.81
C ILE A 30 11.32 27.19 3.74
N GLY A 31 10.79 28.34 3.29
CA GLY A 31 9.78 28.39 2.25
C GLY A 31 10.23 27.74 0.94
N VAL A 32 11.44 28.07 0.47
CA VAL A 32 12.02 27.46 -0.74
C VAL A 32 12.23 25.96 -0.55
N THR A 33 12.74 25.53 0.61
CA THR A 33 12.96 24.11 0.91
C THR A 33 11.64 23.33 0.89
N LEU A 34 10.59 23.86 1.49
CA LEU A 34 9.26 23.23 1.46
C LEU A 34 8.71 23.12 0.03
N VAL A 35 8.85 24.16 -0.78
CA VAL A 35 8.42 24.13 -2.19
C VAL A 35 9.19 23.06 -2.97
N VAL A 36 10.51 22.97 -2.81
CA VAL A 36 11.32 21.94 -3.47
C VAL A 36 10.88 20.55 -3.03
N LEU A 37 10.67 20.32 -1.73
CA LEU A 37 10.18 19.04 -1.22
C LEU A 37 8.81 18.70 -1.81
N MET A 38 7.87 19.64 -1.84
CA MET A 38 6.54 19.43 -2.45
C MET A 38 6.63 19.02 -3.93
N VAL A 39 7.51 19.66 -4.70
CA VAL A 39 7.70 19.32 -6.12
C VAL A 39 8.31 17.92 -6.29
N VAL A 40 9.30 17.56 -5.47
CA VAL A 40 9.95 16.25 -5.53
C VAL A 40 8.98 15.15 -5.13
N PHE A 41 8.27 15.30 -4.00
CA PHE A 41 7.26 14.34 -3.56
C PHE A 41 6.12 14.23 -4.57
N GLY A 42 5.61 15.36 -5.07
CA GLY A 42 4.54 15.36 -6.07
C GLY A 42 4.92 14.63 -7.35
N ARG A 43 6.14 14.85 -7.88
CA ARG A 43 6.62 14.11 -9.06
C ARG A 43 6.83 12.63 -8.80
N ALA A 44 7.39 12.26 -7.64
CA ALA A 44 7.59 10.87 -7.28
C ALA A 44 6.25 10.13 -7.15
N THR A 45 5.26 10.75 -6.50
CA THR A 45 3.90 10.20 -6.37
C THR A 45 3.22 10.08 -7.73
N SER A 46 3.27 11.12 -8.57
CA SER A 46 2.69 11.06 -9.93
C SER A 46 3.29 9.92 -10.75
N LYS A 47 4.62 9.81 -10.78
CA LYS A 47 5.29 8.72 -11.52
C LYS A 47 4.90 7.35 -11.00
N GLY A 48 4.82 7.17 -9.69
CA GLY A 48 4.38 5.91 -9.10
C GLY A 48 2.93 5.58 -9.46
N TYR A 49 2.07 6.59 -9.51
CA TYR A 49 0.66 6.42 -9.88
C TYR A 49 0.54 6.03 -11.36
N ASP A 50 1.27 6.70 -12.24
CA ASP A 50 1.30 6.39 -13.68
C ASP A 50 1.82 4.97 -13.94
N GLN A 51 2.82 4.50 -13.17
CA GLN A 51 3.30 3.12 -13.25
C GLN A 51 2.24 2.11 -12.79
N PHE A 52 1.51 2.44 -11.73
CA PHE A 52 0.45 1.60 -11.20
C PHE A 52 -0.74 1.49 -12.17
N THR A 53 -1.21 2.62 -12.73
CA THR A 53 -2.32 2.62 -13.69
C THR A 53 -1.94 1.90 -14.98
N ALA A 54 -0.74 2.16 -15.52
CA ALA A 54 -0.24 1.45 -16.68
C ALA A 54 -0.15 -0.07 -16.44
N TYR A 55 0.30 -0.48 -15.24
CA TYR A 55 0.32 -1.89 -14.86
C TYR A 55 -1.08 -2.49 -14.77
N GLN A 56 -2.03 -1.79 -14.14
CA GLN A 56 -3.42 -2.25 -14.04
C GLN A 56 -4.06 -2.41 -15.42
N ASP A 57 -3.88 -1.43 -16.30
CA ASP A 57 -4.43 -1.46 -17.64
C ASP A 57 -3.83 -2.62 -18.45
N ALA A 58 -2.50 -2.81 -18.38
CA ALA A 58 -1.79 -3.86 -19.11
C ALA A 58 -2.11 -5.29 -18.61
N THR A 59 -2.54 -5.45 -17.36
CA THR A 59 -2.73 -6.79 -16.76
C THR A 59 -4.18 -7.17 -16.53
N LEU A 60 -5.10 -6.20 -16.44
CA LEU A 60 -6.51 -6.45 -16.15
C LEU A 60 -7.43 -6.03 -17.31
N LYS A 61 -7.02 -5.09 -18.17
CA LYS A 61 -7.88 -4.50 -19.20
C LYS A 61 -7.40 -4.74 -20.63
N ASP A 62 -6.14 -5.13 -20.80
CA ASP A 62 -5.56 -5.39 -22.12
C ASP A 62 -6.22 -6.62 -22.77
N PRO A 63 -6.95 -6.45 -23.89
CA PRO A 63 -7.56 -7.57 -24.59
C PRO A 63 -6.55 -8.53 -25.23
N ASP A 64 -5.33 -8.05 -25.52
CA ASP A 64 -4.27 -8.86 -26.13
C ASP A 64 -3.50 -9.69 -25.10
N ASN A 65 -3.53 -9.28 -23.83
CA ASN A 65 -2.89 -9.95 -22.70
C ASN A 65 -3.88 -10.09 -21.53
N PRO A 66 -4.97 -10.84 -21.71
CA PRO A 66 -6.01 -10.87 -20.70
C PRO A 66 -5.54 -11.69 -19.48
N PRO A 67 -6.04 -11.39 -18.28
CA PRO A 67 -5.60 -12.07 -17.07
C PRO A 67 -5.94 -13.56 -17.11
N ARG A 68 -5.14 -14.41 -16.45
CA ARG A 68 -5.24 -15.88 -16.55
C ARG A 68 -6.66 -16.44 -16.36
N TRP A 69 -7.46 -15.85 -15.48
CA TRP A 69 -8.83 -16.30 -15.21
C TRP A 69 -9.85 -15.99 -16.32
N THR A 70 -9.45 -15.38 -17.43
CA THR A 70 -10.29 -15.24 -18.63
C THR A 70 -9.99 -16.31 -19.68
N THR A 71 -8.80 -16.90 -19.66
CA THR A 71 -8.33 -17.88 -20.64
C THR A 71 -8.26 -19.30 -20.07
N GLU A 72 -8.10 -19.42 -18.75
CA GLU A 72 -8.03 -20.68 -18.01
C GLU A 72 -9.23 -20.80 -17.06
N ALA A 73 -9.75 -22.02 -16.89
CA ALA A 73 -10.69 -22.34 -15.82
C ALA A 73 -9.89 -22.52 -14.52
N LEU A 74 -10.09 -21.61 -13.57
CA LEU A 74 -9.43 -21.62 -12.27
C LEU A 74 -10.44 -21.98 -11.18
N ASP A 75 -10.02 -22.78 -10.21
CA ASP A 75 -10.74 -22.92 -8.95
C ASP A 75 -10.45 -21.72 -8.02
N VAL A 76 -11.07 -21.71 -6.84
CA VAL A 76 -10.92 -20.60 -5.89
C VAL A 76 -9.45 -20.45 -5.46
N ASP A 77 -8.73 -21.55 -5.23
CA ASP A 77 -7.31 -21.51 -4.88
C ASP A 77 -6.46 -20.96 -6.03
N GLY A 78 -6.78 -21.30 -7.28
CA GLY A 78 -6.17 -20.71 -8.47
C GLY A 78 -6.40 -19.21 -8.59
N CYS A 79 -7.59 -18.70 -8.21
CA CYS A 79 -7.85 -17.27 -8.12
C CYS A 79 -7.02 -16.59 -7.01
N VAL A 80 -6.84 -17.25 -5.87
CA VAL A 80 -5.97 -16.75 -4.79
C VAL A 80 -4.53 -16.63 -5.30
N ASP A 81 -4.01 -17.66 -5.97
CA ASP A 81 -2.65 -17.69 -6.50
C ASP A 81 -2.43 -16.61 -7.56
N ALA A 82 -3.38 -16.45 -8.50
CA ALA A 82 -3.31 -15.43 -9.53
C ALA A 82 -3.33 -14.01 -8.92
N SER A 83 -4.18 -13.78 -7.91
CA SER A 83 -4.27 -12.48 -7.24
C SER A 83 -3.02 -12.15 -6.42
N LEU A 84 -2.43 -13.14 -5.75
CA LEU A 84 -1.17 -12.97 -5.02
C LEU A 84 0.00 -12.71 -5.97
N ALA A 85 0.09 -13.44 -7.07
CA ALA A 85 1.11 -13.21 -8.09
C ALA A 85 0.99 -11.79 -8.70
N TRP A 86 -0.24 -11.30 -8.90
CA TRP A 86 -0.48 -9.95 -9.40
C TRP A 86 0.03 -8.87 -8.44
N ILE A 87 -0.27 -8.96 -7.14
CA ILE A 87 0.21 -7.96 -6.17
C ILE A 87 1.72 -8.03 -5.95
N GLU A 88 2.33 -9.22 -6.03
CA GLU A 88 3.79 -9.38 -5.94
C GLU A 88 4.51 -8.74 -7.13
N ALA A 89 3.89 -8.75 -8.32
CA ALA A 89 4.43 -8.13 -9.52
C ALA A 89 4.11 -6.62 -9.66
N CYS A 90 3.27 -6.07 -8.78
CA CYS A 90 2.82 -4.69 -8.88
C CYS A 90 3.97 -3.69 -8.63
N PRO A 91 4.32 -2.84 -9.61
CA PRO A 91 5.44 -1.88 -9.49
C PRO A 91 5.08 -0.61 -8.71
N GLY A 92 3.80 -0.46 -8.36
CA GLY A 92 3.26 0.74 -7.71
C GLY A 92 3.61 0.86 -6.23
N VAL A 93 3.18 1.98 -5.63
CA VAL A 93 3.25 2.13 -4.17
C VAL A 93 2.39 1.05 -3.51
N SER A 94 2.94 0.35 -2.52
CA SER A 94 2.29 -0.78 -1.84
C SER A 94 0.82 -0.54 -1.47
N SER A 95 0.47 0.65 -0.97
CA SER A 95 -0.91 0.98 -0.61
C SER A 95 -1.90 0.94 -1.77
N TRP A 96 -1.48 1.32 -2.99
CA TRP A 96 -2.33 1.29 -4.18
C TRP A 96 -2.52 -0.14 -4.67
N CYS A 97 -1.43 -0.90 -4.80
CA CYS A 97 -1.49 -2.32 -5.16
C CYS A 97 -2.37 -3.11 -4.19
N GLU A 98 -2.22 -2.86 -2.88
CA GLU A 98 -3.02 -3.49 -1.83
C GLU A 98 -4.50 -3.11 -1.89
N SER A 99 -4.81 -1.86 -2.25
CA SER A 99 -6.20 -1.38 -2.34
C SER A 99 -6.97 -2.02 -3.50
N SER A 100 -6.27 -2.47 -4.55
CA SER A 100 -6.89 -3.11 -5.72
C SER A 100 -6.99 -4.63 -5.61
N LEU A 101 -6.31 -5.23 -4.63
CA LEU A 101 -6.33 -6.68 -4.46
C LEU A 101 -7.75 -7.28 -4.32
N PRO A 102 -8.70 -6.63 -3.59
CA PRO A 102 -10.07 -7.12 -3.53
C PRO A 102 -10.76 -7.14 -4.90
N ASP A 103 -10.57 -6.09 -5.71
CA ASP A 103 -11.17 -5.99 -7.04
C ASP A 103 -10.59 -7.03 -8.00
N VAL A 104 -9.27 -7.27 -7.94
CA VAL A 104 -8.59 -8.30 -8.73
C VAL A 104 -9.14 -9.69 -8.39
N MET A 105 -9.28 -9.99 -7.10
CA MET A 105 -9.88 -11.25 -6.66
C MET A 105 -11.35 -11.37 -7.08
N GLY A 106 -12.12 -10.30 -6.94
CA GLY A 106 -13.52 -10.23 -7.34
C GLY A 106 -13.70 -10.54 -8.83
N GLN A 107 -12.91 -9.91 -9.70
CA GLN A 107 -12.92 -10.17 -11.14
C GLN A 107 -12.65 -11.64 -11.48
N CYS A 108 -11.74 -12.30 -10.76
CA CYS A 108 -11.51 -13.73 -10.92
C CYS A 108 -12.73 -14.55 -10.47
N LEU A 109 -13.28 -14.28 -9.29
CA LEU A 109 -14.43 -15.02 -8.76
C LEU A 109 -15.75 -14.77 -9.52
N ASP A 110 -15.86 -13.65 -10.23
CA ASP A 110 -16.99 -13.33 -11.11
C ASP A 110 -17.02 -14.21 -12.36
N THR A 111 -15.85 -14.58 -12.90
CA THR A 111 -15.76 -15.39 -14.11
C THR A 111 -15.68 -16.90 -13.84
N GLN A 112 -15.42 -17.30 -12.61
CA GLN A 112 -15.15 -18.70 -12.24
C GLN A 112 -16.27 -19.35 -11.44
N TYR A 113 -16.42 -20.68 -11.59
CA TYR A 113 -17.39 -21.44 -10.81
C TYR A 113 -16.87 -21.68 -9.39
N ARG A 114 -17.58 -21.13 -8.40
CA ARG A 114 -17.24 -21.23 -6.96
C ARG A 114 -18.16 -22.12 -6.14
N GLY A 115 -19.22 -22.68 -6.74
CA GLY A 115 -20.29 -23.35 -5.99
C GLY A 115 -19.82 -24.54 -5.15
N ALA A 116 -18.93 -25.37 -5.70
CA ALA A 116 -18.34 -26.51 -4.98
C ALA A 116 -17.49 -26.06 -3.78
N TYR A 117 -16.70 -25.00 -3.95
CA TYR A 117 -15.89 -24.43 -2.87
C TYR A 117 -16.79 -23.81 -1.79
N CYS A 118 -17.75 -22.97 -2.15
CA CYS A 118 -18.65 -22.36 -1.17
C CYS A 118 -19.46 -23.41 -0.39
N ALA A 119 -19.86 -24.50 -1.05
CA ALA A 119 -20.52 -25.63 -0.39
C ALA A 119 -19.57 -26.40 0.56
N SER A 120 -18.29 -26.53 0.23
CA SER A 120 -17.32 -27.23 1.08
C SER A 120 -16.96 -26.44 2.34
N VAL A 121 -16.84 -25.11 2.24
CA VAL A 121 -16.55 -24.25 3.40
C VAL A 121 -17.78 -23.93 4.24
N GLY A 122 -18.97 -23.90 3.63
CA GLY A 122 -20.25 -23.68 4.32
C GLY A 122 -20.23 -22.45 5.23
N ASP A 123 -20.74 -22.59 6.45
CA ASP A 123 -20.80 -21.50 7.44
C ASP A 123 -19.42 -21.06 7.98
N ALA A 124 -18.33 -21.75 7.65
CA ALA A 124 -16.98 -21.36 8.09
C ALA A 124 -16.58 -19.97 7.57
N VAL A 125 -17.18 -19.50 6.47
CA VAL A 125 -16.95 -18.15 5.92
C VAL A 125 -17.31 -17.02 6.89
N ARG A 126 -18.23 -17.27 7.84
CA ARG A 126 -18.62 -16.31 8.88
C ARG A 126 -17.65 -16.27 10.07
N SER A 127 -16.70 -17.20 10.13
CA SER A 127 -15.71 -17.25 11.18
C SER A 127 -14.71 -16.10 11.06
N THR A 128 -14.34 -15.50 12.18
CA THR A 128 -13.24 -14.52 12.23
C THR A 128 -11.89 -15.15 11.87
N ARG A 129 -11.81 -16.48 11.80
CA ARG A 129 -10.61 -17.24 11.43
C ARG A 129 -10.65 -17.80 10.01
N PHE A 130 -11.67 -17.47 9.21
CA PHE A 130 -11.75 -17.93 7.83
C PHE A 130 -10.51 -17.53 7.03
N GLY A 131 -9.93 -18.48 6.30
CA GLY A 131 -8.69 -18.28 5.55
C GLY A 131 -7.41 -18.26 6.39
N PHE A 132 -7.48 -18.33 7.72
CA PHE A 132 -6.29 -18.19 8.56
C PHE A 132 -5.30 -19.34 8.32
N ASP A 133 -5.81 -20.58 8.29
CA ASP A 133 -4.97 -21.77 8.19
C ASP A 133 -4.37 -21.87 6.77
N GLU A 134 -5.19 -21.62 5.74
CA GLU A 134 -4.79 -21.55 4.34
C GLU A 134 -3.73 -20.48 4.11
N CYS A 135 -3.91 -19.30 4.69
CA CYS A 135 -2.91 -18.25 4.61
C CYS A 135 -1.63 -18.64 5.37
N SER A 136 -1.73 -19.23 6.58
CA SER A 136 -0.57 -19.59 7.41
C SER A 136 0.36 -20.59 6.72
N ALA A 137 -0.21 -21.59 6.04
CA ALA A 137 0.55 -22.58 5.28
C ALA A 137 1.45 -21.94 4.21
N ARG A 138 1.02 -20.81 3.64
CA ARG A 138 1.74 -20.06 2.60
C ARG A 138 2.83 -19.16 3.20
N TYR A 139 2.51 -18.35 4.22
CA TYR A 139 3.45 -17.32 4.69
C TYR A 139 4.41 -17.77 5.80
N ASP A 140 4.15 -18.88 6.50
CA ASP A 140 5.06 -19.35 7.55
C ASP A 140 6.42 -19.80 7.01
N GLN A 141 6.48 -20.09 5.71
CA GLN A 141 7.68 -20.42 4.95
C GLN A 141 8.51 -19.19 4.56
N ILE A 142 7.92 -17.99 4.59
CA ILE A 142 8.59 -16.74 4.21
C ILE A 142 9.57 -16.30 5.30
N LYS A 143 10.82 -16.06 4.90
CA LYS A 143 11.88 -15.50 5.75
C LYS A 143 11.71 -13.98 5.85
N GLY A 144 11.78 -13.45 7.07
CA GLY A 144 11.72 -12.01 7.35
C GLY A 144 10.36 -11.56 7.88
N ARG A 145 10.40 -10.82 8.99
CA ARG A 145 9.20 -10.38 9.74
C ARG A 145 8.28 -9.49 8.89
N TYR A 146 8.85 -8.58 8.11
CA TYR A 146 8.09 -7.63 7.31
C TYR A 146 7.40 -8.32 6.12
N ALA A 147 8.13 -9.12 5.35
CA ALA A 147 7.58 -9.87 4.22
C ALA A 147 6.42 -10.78 4.66
N ARG A 148 6.58 -11.50 5.79
CA ARG A 148 5.51 -12.31 6.37
C ARG A 148 4.27 -11.50 6.76
N ARG A 149 4.47 -10.30 7.31
CA ARG A 149 3.36 -9.41 7.69
C ARG A 149 2.58 -8.95 6.46
N TYR A 150 3.27 -8.61 5.36
CA TYR A 150 2.63 -8.22 4.10
C TYR A 150 1.84 -9.38 3.49
N ALA A 151 2.46 -10.56 3.35
CA ALA A 151 1.79 -11.76 2.83
C ALA A 151 0.53 -12.12 3.65
N LYS A 152 0.62 -12.06 4.99
CA LYS A 152 -0.53 -12.28 5.87
C LYS A 152 -1.64 -11.27 5.62
N LYS A 153 -1.30 -9.99 5.42
CA LYS A 153 -2.27 -8.93 5.12
C LYS A 153 -2.96 -9.20 3.78
N HIS A 154 -2.21 -9.44 2.71
CA HIS A 154 -2.73 -9.68 1.37
C HIS A 154 -3.68 -10.88 1.35
N CYS A 155 -3.24 -11.99 1.93
CA CYS A 155 -4.07 -13.20 2.00
C CYS A 155 -5.35 -12.97 2.81
N SER A 156 -5.28 -12.25 3.94
CA SER A 156 -6.49 -11.91 4.72
C SER A 156 -7.48 -11.02 3.96
N LEU A 157 -7.02 -10.16 3.03
CA LEU A 157 -7.89 -9.36 2.19
C LEU A 157 -8.60 -10.23 1.16
N ILE A 158 -7.87 -11.15 0.51
CA ILE A 158 -8.41 -12.08 -0.47
C ILE A 158 -9.50 -12.98 0.13
N PHE A 159 -9.23 -13.59 1.29
CA PHE A 159 -10.20 -14.49 1.92
C PHE A 159 -11.46 -13.77 2.43
N ARG A 160 -11.40 -12.47 2.73
CA ARG A 160 -12.61 -11.67 2.99
C ARG A 160 -13.48 -11.51 1.75
N VAL A 161 -12.87 -11.36 0.57
CA VAL A 161 -13.62 -11.33 -0.69
C VAL A 161 -14.27 -12.68 -0.95
N ILE A 162 -13.52 -13.79 -0.80
CA ILE A 162 -14.07 -15.14 -0.93
C ILE A 162 -15.27 -15.33 0.01
N ALA A 163 -15.15 -14.91 1.27
CA ALA A 163 -16.24 -15.00 2.23
C ALA A 163 -17.49 -14.26 1.73
N GLY A 164 -17.35 -13.01 1.25
CA GLY A 164 -18.48 -12.26 0.67
C GLY A 164 -19.13 -12.91 -0.55
N TYR A 165 -18.34 -13.61 -1.38
CA TYR A 165 -18.84 -14.34 -2.56
C TYR A 165 -19.53 -15.67 -2.22
N CYS A 166 -19.22 -16.25 -1.06
CA CYS A 166 -19.79 -17.49 -0.55
C CYS A 166 -20.88 -17.28 0.50
N GLU A 167 -21.00 -16.07 1.06
CA GLU A 167 -22.14 -15.71 1.88
C GLU A 167 -23.41 -15.82 1.02
N PRO A 168 -24.45 -16.54 1.49
CA PRO A 168 -25.72 -16.53 0.80
C PRO A 168 -26.21 -15.08 0.74
N THR A 169 -26.33 -14.52 -0.47
CA THR A 169 -27.07 -13.28 -0.68
C THR A 169 -28.42 -13.47 -0.01
N GLY A 170 -28.67 -12.75 1.09
CA GLY A 170 -29.90 -12.88 1.84
C GLY A 170 -31.11 -12.81 0.91
N GLY A 171 -32.04 -13.75 1.08
CA GLY A 171 -33.39 -13.64 0.54
C GLY A 171 -34.16 -12.48 1.13
#